data_AF-A0A0R1VUT5-F1
#
_entry.id   AF-A0A0R1VUT5-F1
#
_cell.length_a   1.000
_cell.length_b   1.000
_cell.length_c   1.000
_cell.angle_alpha   90.00
_cell.angle_beta   90.00
_cell.angle_gamma   90.00
#
_symmetry.space_group_name_H-M   'P 1'
#
loop_
_entity.id
_entity.type
_entity.pdbx_description
1 polymer ?
#
loop_
_entity_poly.entity_id
_entity_poly.type
_entity_poly.pdbx_seq_one_letter_code
_entity_poly.pdbx_strand_id
1 'polypeptide(L)'
;MEKQDFKIVKSNKVTEIGEKQNKNELKPIQVTPPNHLSVAAKTLYKNLYAEIQKAGYLKYIDQANLEMYCTTYYLYLECEDAIGEYGVWLKDGDGNPIKRAPQAIQLDSCIKNLKSLGFSLGLSFDSGLRQITIKEPPEKQSNSPLEEAGFGAEI
;
A
#
# COMPACT_ATOMS: atom_id res chain seq x y z
N MET A 1 -14.34 47.93 58.59
CA MET A 1 -13.87 46.76 57.81
C MET A 1 -14.65 46.73 56.51
N GLU A 2 -13.94 46.42 55.42
CA GLU A 2 -14.29 46.67 54.01
C GLU A 2 -15.61 46.06 53.52
N LYS A 3 -16.23 46.78 52.58
CA LYS A 3 -17.23 46.25 51.65
C LYS A 3 -16.48 45.40 50.61
N GLN A 4 -16.84 44.13 50.45
CA GLN A 4 -16.45 43.36 49.28
C GLN A 4 -17.59 43.38 48.26
N ASP A 5 -17.35 44.06 47.14
CA ASP A 5 -18.23 44.11 45.99
C ASP A 5 -18.19 42.78 45.22
N PHE A 6 -19.25 41.99 45.31
CA PHE A 6 -19.44 40.85 44.42
C PHE A 6 -19.90 41.33 43.04
N LYS A 7 -18.97 41.39 42.08
CA LYS A 7 -19.31 41.64 40.67
C LYS A 7 -19.95 40.40 40.05
N ILE A 8 -21.21 40.55 39.63
CA ILE A 8 -21.90 39.61 38.74
C ILE A 8 -21.21 39.67 37.37
N VAL A 9 -20.47 38.63 36.99
CA VAL A 9 -19.97 38.48 35.63
C VAL A 9 -20.95 37.61 34.85
N LYS A 10 -21.84 38.25 34.08
CA LYS A 10 -22.51 37.57 32.97
C LYS A 10 -21.49 37.45 31.84
N SER A 11 -21.10 36.22 31.52
CA SER A 11 -20.64 35.92 30.16
C SER A 11 -21.21 34.58 29.74
N ASN A 12 -22.33 34.66 29.04
CA ASN A 12 -22.80 33.58 28.19
C ASN A 12 -21.74 33.34 27.12
N LYS A 13 -21.07 32.20 27.19
CA LYS A 13 -20.59 31.54 25.97
C LYS A 13 -21.10 30.11 26.01
N VAL A 14 -22.29 29.95 25.46
CA VAL A 14 -22.80 28.67 25.00
C VAL A 14 -21.81 28.21 23.94
N THR A 15 -20.94 27.27 24.28
CA THR A 15 -20.19 26.54 23.27
C THR A 15 -21.14 25.46 22.76
N GLU A 16 -21.96 25.81 21.77
CA GLU A 16 -22.49 24.81 20.87
C GLU A 16 -21.28 24.20 20.14
N ILE A 17 -20.90 23.01 20.58
CA ILE A 17 -20.23 22.05 19.70
C ILE A 17 -21.22 20.90 19.59
N GLY A 18 -22.17 21.04 18.66
CA GLY A 18 -22.67 19.86 17.95
C GLY A 18 -21.43 19.14 17.40
N GLU A 19 -21.27 17.85 17.58
CA GLU A 19 -22.15 16.84 17.02
C GLU A 19 -22.37 15.72 18.05
N LYS A 20 -23.61 15.20 18.11
CA LYS A 20 -23.83 13.83 18.54
C LYS A 20 -23.07 12.94 17.56
N GLN A 21 -21.81 12.65 17.83
CA GLN A 21 -21.07 11.67 17.05
C GLN A 21 -21.83 10.34 17.15
N ASN A 22 -22.29 9.85 16.00
CA ASN A 22 -22.68 8.46 15.85
C ASN A 22 -21.55 7.62 16.45
N LYS A 23 -21.79 6.98 17.59
CA LYS A 23 -20.83 6.13 18.30
C LYS A 23 -20.30 4.93 17.47
N ASN A 24 -20.69 4.82 16.21
CA ASN A 24 -20.38 3.72 15.29
C ASN A 24 -19.54 4.10 14.07
N GLU A 25 -19.12 5.36 13.90
CA GLU A 25 -18.25 5.72 12.78
C GLU A 25 -16.77 5.52 13.16
N LEU A 26 -16.12 4.57 12.48
CA LEU A 26 -14.69 4.32 12.65
C LEU A 26 -13.89 5.59 12.36
N LYS A 27 -12.95 5.92 13.26
CA LYS A 27 -12.06 7.07 13.12
C LYS A 27 -11.31 7.00 11.78
N PRO A 28 -10.98 8.15 11.18
CA PRO A 28 -10.10 8.19 10.02
C PRO A 28 -8.70 7.69 10.40
N ILE A 29 -7.97 7.18 9.40
CA ILE A 29 -6.57 6.82 9.56
C ILE A 29 -5.72 8.06 9.87
N GLN A 30 -4.69 7.90 10.70
CA GLN A 30 -3.79 9.00 11.04
C GLN A 30 -3.15 9.60 9.77
N VAL A 31 -3.05 10.92 9.73
CA VAL A 31 -2.44 11.65 8.59
C VAL A 31 -0.92 11.54 8.63
N THR A 32 -0.37 11.70 9.82
CA THR A 32 1.08 11.72 10.04
C THR A 32 1.61 10.31 10.22
N PRO A 33 2.75 9.97 9.59
CA PRO A 33 3.32 8.65 9.79
C PRO A 33 3.80 8.47 11.24
N PRO A 34 3.71 7.26 11.81
CA PRO A 34 4.17 6.98 13.16
C PRO A 34 5.66 7.28 13.37
N ASN A 35 6.00 7.63 14.60
CA ASN A 35 7.37 7.94 14.98
C ASN A 35 8.33 6.75 14.83
N HIS A 36 7.85 5.52 15.03
CA HIS A 36 8.67 4.30 14.97
C HIS A 36 9.07 3.91 13.54
N LEU A 37 8.43 4.46 12.51
CA LEU A 37 8.78 4.15 11.12
C LEU A 37 10.15 4.73 10.75
N SER A 38 10.90 3.98 9.94
CA SER A 38 12.14 4.46 9.31
C SER A 38 11.86 5.67 8.42
N VAL A 39 12.88 6.47 8.09
CA VAL A 39 12.73 7.67 7.24
C VAL A 39 12.12 7.30 5.89
N ALA A 40 12.60 6.24 5.25
CA ALA A 40 12.07 5.74 3.99
C ALA A 40 10.61 5.26 4.12
N ALA A 41 10.28 4.50 5.16
CA ALA A 41 8.91 4.05 5.43
C ALA A 41 7.96 5.23 5.69
N LYS A 42 8.41 6.28 6.39
CA LYS A 42 7.63 7.52 6.60
C LYS A 42 7.34 8.23 5.27
N THR A 43 8.30 8.27 4.36
CA THR A 43 8.12 8.87 3.03
C THR A 43 7.08 8.09 2.22
N LEU A 44 7.19 6.77 2.19
CA LEU A 44 6.19 5.93 1.51
C LEU A 44 4.80 6.08 2.13
N TYR A 45 4.71 6.11 3.45
CA TYR A 45 3.45 6.29 4.17
C TYR A 45 2.73 7.57 3.73
N LYS A 46 3.45 8.70 3.65
CA LYS A 46 2.87 9.98 3.19
C LYS A 46 2.34 9.90 1.76
N ASN A 47 3.09 9.25 0.87
CA ASN A 47 2.70 9.09 -0.53
C ASN A 47 1.45 8.21 -0.67
N LEU A 48 1.43 7.06 0.01
CA LEU A 48 0.28 6.14 -0.01
C LEU A 48 -0.94 6.77 0.65
N TYR A 49 -0.77 7.43 1.79
CA TYR A 49 -1.86 8.11 2.48
C TYR A 49 -2.57 9.11 1.55
N ALA A 50 -1.82 9.92 0.80
CA ALA A 50 -2.39 10.91 -0.12
C ALA A 50 -3.26 10.28 -1.22
N GLU A 51 -2.84 9.13 -1.77
CA GLU A 51 -3.61 8.41 -2.79
C GLU A 51 -4.82 7.68 -2.19
N ILE A 52 -4.64 7.06 -1.02
CA ILE A 52 -5.70 6.32 -0.35
C ILE A 52 -6.79 7.26 0.18
N GLN A 53 -6.42 8.46 0.63
CA GLN A 53 -7.38 9.48 1.04
C GLN A 53 -8.32 9.89 -0.10
N LYS A 54 -7.81 9.97 -1.34
CA LYS A 54 -8.63 10.24 -2.53
C LYS A 54 -9.63 9.11 -2.80
N ALA A 55 -9.23 7.87 -2.54
CA ALA A 55 -10.08 6.70 -2.69
C ALA A 55 -11.17 6.62 -1.60
N GLY A 56 -10.89 7.10 -0.38
CA GLY A 56 -11.90 7.30 0.66
C GLY A 56 -12.30 6.05 1.46
N TYR A 57 -11.61 4.92 1.30
CA TYR A 57 -12.03 3.63 1.88
C TYR A 57 -11.34 3.25 3.20
N LEU A 58 -10.11 3.70 3.48
CA LEU A 58 -9.39 3.24 4.67
C LEU A 58 -9.87 3.94 5.95
N LYS A 59 -9.99 3.14 7.01
CA LYS A 59 -10.32 3.58 8.36
C LYS A 59 -9.13 3.35 9.30
N TYR A 60 -9.23 3.83 10.53
CA TYR A 60 -8.19 3.66 11.55
C TYR A 60 -7.82 2.18 11.79
N ILE A 61 -8.76 1.25 11.56
CA ILE A 61 -8.49 -0.19 11.69
C ILE A 61 -7.42 -0.69 10.69
N ASP A 62 -7.30 -0.04 9.54
CA ASP A 62 -6.35 -0.41 8.49
C ASP A 62 -4.96 0.20 8.71
N GLN A 63 -4.82 1.03 9.76
CA GLN A 63 -3.58 1.74 10.04
C GLN A 63 -2.41 0.78 10.23
N ALA A 64 -2.59 -0.30 11.00
CA ALA A 64 -1.55 -1.29 11.23
C ALA A 64 -1.11 -1.96 9.91
N ASN A 65 -2.04 -2.22 9.00
CA ASN A 65 -1.74 -2.81 7.69
C ASN A 65 -0.93 -1.85 6.82
N LEU A 66 -1.27 -0.55 6.84
CA LEU A 66 -0.52 0.47 6.10
C LEU A 66 0.90 0.65 6.68
N GLU A 67 1.03 0.70 8.00
CA GLU A 67 2.33 0.77 8.68
C GLU A 67 3.21 -0.44 8.37
N MET A 68 2.63 -1.64 8.42
CA MET A 68 3.31 -2.89 8.09
C MET A 68 3.73 -2.93 6.62
N TYR A 69 2.88 -2.46 5.71
CA TYR A 69 3.21 -2.36 4.29
C TYR A 69 4.42 -1.46 4.06
N CYS A 70 4.41 -0.26 4.66
CA CYS A 70 5.52 0.70 4.52
C CYS A 70 6.83 0.15 5.09
N THR A 71 6.77 -0.53 6.23
CA THR A 71 7.93 -1.16 6.86
C THR A 71 8.47 -2.32 6.02
N THR A 72 7.58 -3.16 5.48
CA THR A 72 7.96 -4.31 4.65
C THR A 72 8.59 -3.85 3.33
N TYR A 73 8.08 -2.78 2.73
CA TYR A 73 8.67 -2.21 1.52
C TYR A 73 10.06 -1.64 1.77
N TYR A 74 10.26 -0.97 2.90
CA TYR A 74 11.60 -0.52 3.29
C TYR A 74 12.57 -1.70 3.45
N LEU A 75 12.16 -2.76 4.15
CA LEU A 75 12.99 -3.96 4.31
C LEU A 75 13.27 -4.68 2.99
N TYR A 76 12.33 -4.65 2.05
CA TYR A 76 12.53 -5.15 0.69
C TYR A 76 13.70 -4.44 0.00
N LEU A 77 13.74 -3.10 0.04
CA LEU A 77 14.84 -2.32 -0.56
C LEU A 77 16.19 -2.64 0.09
N GLU A 78 16.25 -2.73 1.42
CA GLU A 78 17.47 -3.12 2.15
C GLU A 78 17.95 -4.52 1.74
N CYS A 79 17.02 -5.45 1.49
CA CYS A 79 17.37 -6.78 0.99
C CYS A 79 17.88 -6.74 -0.45
N GLU A 80 17.32 -5.90 -1.32
CA GLU A 80 17.81 -5.71 -2.69
C GLU A 80 19.24 -5.16 -2.69
N ASP A 81 19.50 -4.14 -1.88
CA ASP A 81 20.84 -3.53 -1.74
C ASP A 81 21.86 -4.56 -1.23
N ALA A 82 21.51 -5.32 -0.18
CA ALA A 82 22.37 -6.38 0.35
C ALA A 82 22.60 -7.52 -0.65
N ILE A 83 21.61 -7.85 -1.50
CA ILE A 83 21.78 -8.82 -2.58
C ILE A 83 22.71 -8.27 -3.67
N GLY A 84 22.61 -6.99 -3.99
CA GLY A 84 23.51 -6.32 -4.93
C GLY A 84 24.96 -6.36 -4.46
N GLU A 85 25.19 -6.18 -3.16
CA GLU A 85 26.53 -6.18 -2.56
C GLU A 85 27.11 -7.60 -2.33
N TYR A 86 26.33 -8.49 -1.73
CA TYR A 86 26.82 -9.80 -1.24
C TYR A 86 26.39 -10.99 -2.11
N GLY A 87 25.45 -10.79 -3.04
CA GLY A 87 24.86 -11.84 -3.85
C GLY A 87 23.76 -12.65 -3.14
N VAL A 88 23.14 -13.55 -3.90
CA VAL A 88 22.00 -14.38 -3.45
C VAL A 88 22.41 -15.74 -2.85
N TRP A 89 23.68 -16.13 -2.99
CA TRP A 89 24.23 -17.40 -2.51
C TRP A 89 25.47 -17.17 -1.65
N LEU A 90 25.51 -17.85 -0.50
CA LEU A 90 26.74 -18.08 0.24
C LEU A 90 27.56 -19.12 -0.49
N LYS A 91 28.85 -18.81 -0.68
CA LYS A 91 29.79 -19.64 -1.44
C LYS A 91 30.83 -20.28 -0.51
N ASP A 92 31.35 -21.44 -0.90
CA ASP A 92 32.51 -22.05 -0.25
C ASP A 92 33.81 -21.31 -0.64
N GLY A 93 34.94 -21.80 -0.13
CA GLY A 93 36.26 -21.25 -0.46
C GLY A 93 36.65 -21.37 -1.94
N ASP A 94 36.02 -22.28 -2.68
CA ASP A 94 36.22 -22.51 -4.11
C ASP A 94 35.22 -21.71 -4.98
N GLY A 95 34.30 -20.98 -4.35
CA GLY A 95 33.29 -20.15 -5.01
C GLY A 95 32.00 -20.89 -5.39
N ASN A 96 31.82 -22.15 -5.01
CA ASN A 96 30.60 -22.92 -5.29
C ASN A 96 29.49 -22.53 -4.32
N PRO A 97 28.23 -22.39 -4.79
CA PRO A 97 27.10 -22.02 -3.93
C PRO A 97 26.76 -23.15 -2.95
N ILE A 98 26.81 -22.88 -1.65
CA ILE A 98 26.44 -23.85 -0.59
C ILE A 98 25.00 -23.64 -0.14
N LYS A 99 24.62 -22.38 0.12
CA LYS A 99 23.34 -22.05 0.76
C LYS A 99 22.83 -20.71 0.28
N ARG A 100 21.51 -20.60 0.18
CA ARG A 100 20.86 -19.32 -0.13
C ARG A 100 21.13 -18.30 0.97
N ALA A 101 21.49 -17.08 0.58
CA ALA A 101 21.81 -16.03 1.52
C ALA A 101 20.56 -15.57 2.31
N PRO A 102 20.69 -15.21 3.61
CA PRO A 102 19.56 -14.79 4.43
C PRO A 102 18.73 -13.65 3.82
N GLN A 103 19.39 -12.64 3.24
CA GLN A 103 18.74 -11.52 2.57
C GLN A 103 17.87 -11.95 1.38
N ALA A 104 18.27 -12.99 0.64
CA ALA A 104 17.47 -13.52 -0.45
C ALA A 104 16.21 -14.26 0.05
N ILE A 105 16.31 -14.94 1.19
CA ILE A 105 15.14 -15.58 1.84
C ILE A 105 14.19 -14.52 2.41
N GLN A 106 14.74 -13.46 3.00
CA GLN A 106 13.98 -12.34 3.53
C GLN A 106 13.26 -11.57 2.41
N LEU A 107 13.93 -11.36 1.26
CA LEU A 107 13.34 -10.71 0.09
C LEU A 107 12.08 -11.44 -0.37
N ASP A 108 12.13 -12.77 -0.53
CA ASP A 108 10.95 -13.56 -0.91
C ASP A 108 9.79 -13.39 0.07
N SER A 109 10.11 -13.33 1.36
CA SER A 109 9.11 -13.13 2.41
C SER A 109 8.50 -11.73 2.33
N CYS A 110 9.32 -10.71 2.07
CA CYS A 110 8.86 -9.34 1.84
C CYS A 110 7.95 -9.26 0.62
N ILE A 111 8.30 -9.89 -0.50
CA ILE A 111 7.48 -9.92 -1.72
C ILE A 111 6.10 -10.54 -1.45
N LYS A 112 6.06 -11.67 -0.73
CA LYS A 112 4.79 -12.33 -0.36
C LYS A 112 3.95 -11.44 0.56
N ASN A 113 4.56 -10.83 1.56
CA ASN A 113 3.88 -9.94 2.49
C ASN A 113 3.37 -8.67 1.80
N LEU A 114 4.16 -8.06 0.91
CA LEU A 114 3.74 -6.89 0.13
C LEU A 114 2.55 -7.20 -0.77
N LYS A 115 2.52 -8.36 -1.43
CA LYS A 115 1.37 -8.79 -2.22
C LYS A 115 0.13 -8.96 -1.34
N SER A 116 0.26 -9.65 -0.20
CA SER A 116 -0.86 -9.91 0.71
C SER A 116 -1.39 -8.62 1.35
N LEU A 117 -0.51 -7.77 1.90
CA LEU A 117 -0.88 -6.50 2.51
C LEU A 117 -1.43 -5.52 1.46
N GLY A 118 -0.85 -5.49 0.26
CA GLY A 118 -1.35 -4.69 -0.86
C GLY A 118 -2.75 -5.09 -1.28
N PHE A 119 -3.06 -6.39 -1.30
CA PHE A 119 -4.42 -6.88 -1.52
C PHE A 119 -5.37 -6.43 -0.40
N SER A 120 -4.98 -6.57 0.87
CA SER A 120 -5.79 -6.11 2.02
C SER A 120 -6.06 -4.59 2.00
N LEU A 121 -5.12 -3.80 1.49
CA LEU A 121 -5.26 -2.34 1.36
C LEU A 121 -5.98 -1.90 0.08
N GLY A 122 -6.41 -2.84 -0.78
CA GLY A 122 -7.07 -2.53 -2.05
C GLY A 122 -6.15 -1.91 -3.10
N LEU A 123 -4.85 -2.18 -3.02
CA LEU A 123 -3.83 -1.70 -3.97
C LEU A 123 -3.61 -2.66 -5.15
N SER A 124 -4.29 -3.82 -5.17
CA SER A 124 -4.19 -4.77 -6.28
C SER A 124 -5.08 -4.34 -7.45
N PHE A 125 -4.70 -4.71 -8.68
CA PHE A 125 -5.54 -4.44 -9.86
C PHE A 125 -6.91 -5.14 -9.79
N ASP A 126 -6.97 -6.28 -9.11
CA ASP A 126 -8.17 -7.12 -8.99
C ASP A 126 -9.15 -6.60 -7.93
N SER A 127 -8.72 -5.75 -6.98
CA SER A 127 -9.56 -5.25 -5.88
C SER A 127 -10.62 -4.22 -6.28
N GLY A 128 -11.10 -4.26 -7.52
CA GLY A 128 -12.35 -3.62 -7.96
C GLY A 128 -12.33 -2.09 -8.10
N LEU A 129 -11.22 -1.41 -7.78
CA LEU A 129 -11.17 0.06 -7.79
C LEU A 129 -10.99 0.68 -9.18
N ARG A 130 -10.67 -0.13 -10.19
CA ARG A 130 -10.55 0.34 -11.57
C ARG A 130 -11.55 -0.43 -12.41
N GLN A 131 -12.68 0.19 -12.75
CA GLN A 131 -13.45 -0.23 -13.92
C GLN A 131 -12.57 0.00 -15.15
N ILE A 132 -11.73 -0.97 -15.47
CA ILE A 132 -11.04 -1.00 -16.74
C ILE A 132 -12.10 -1.49 -17.72
N THR A 133 -12.76 -0.57 -18.43
CA THR A 133 -13.48 -0.93 -19.65
C THR A 133 -12.42 -1.37 -20.65
N ILE A 134 -12.11 -2.66 -20.67
CA ILE A 134 -11.31 -3.26 -21.73
C ILE A 134 -12.17 -3.16 -22.98
N LYS A 135 -11.85 -2.23 -23.89
CA LYS A 135 -12.37 -2.33 -25.25
C LYS A 135 -11.85 -3.64 -25.81
N GLU A 136 -12.75 -4.48 -26.30
CA GLU A 136 -12.38 -5.73 -26.96
C GLU A 136 -11.26 -5.45 -27.98
N PRO A 137 -10.18 -6.26 -28.01
CA PRO A 137 -9.15 -6.11 -29.01
C PRO A 137 -9.82 -6.12 -30.39
N PRO A 138 -9.42 -5.23 -31.32
CA PRO A 138 -9.92 -5.35 -32.69
C PRO A 138 -9.66 -6.77 -33.17
N GLU A 139 -10.70 -7.44 -33.67
CA GLU A 139 -10.58 -8.78 -34.23
C GLU A 139 -9.37 -8.79 -35.18
N LYS A 140 -8.46 -9.74 -34.96
CA LYS A 140 -7.44 -10.03 -35.95
C LYS A 140 -8.17 -10.39 -37.24
N GLN A 141 -8.03 -9.55 -38.27
CA GLN A 141 -8.36 -9.97 -39.62
C GLN A 141 -7.54 -11.23 -39.90
N SER A 142 -8.23 -12.36 -39.97
CA SER A 142 -7.65 -13.67 -40.25
C SER A 142 -7.34 -13.77 -41.74
N ASN A 143 -6.47 -12.91 -42.26
CA ASN A 143 -5.87 -13.19 -43.56
C ASN A 143 -4.65 -14.08 -43.29
N SER A 144 -4.93 -15.36 -43.07
CA SER A 144 -3.90 -16.40 -43.08
C SER A 144 -3.29 -16.44 -44.48
N PRO A 145 -1.96 -16.38 -44.64
CA PRO A 145 -1.29 -16.54 -45.94
C PRO A 145 -1.58 -17.87 -46.64
N LEU A 146 -2.26 -18.81 -45.97
CA LEU A 146 -2.68 -20.10 -46.51
C LEU A 146 -4.00 -20.03 -47.29
N GLU A 147 -4.84 -18.99 -47.10
CA GLU A 147 -6.05 -18.81 -47.93
C GLU A 147 -5.71 -18.22 -49.32
N GLU A 148 -4.67 -17.40 -49.43
CA GLU A 148 -4.20 -16.86 -50.72
C GLU A 148 -3.41 -17.89 -51.55
N ALA A 149 -2.92 -18.97 -50.94
CA ALA A 149 -2.06 -19.95 -51.60
C ALA A 149 -2.81 -21.12 -52.28
N GLY A 150 -4.14 -21.20 -52.18
CA GLY A 150 -4.95 -22.18 -52.92
C GLY A 150 -4.61 -23.66 -52.66
N PHE A 151 -3.96 -23.99 -51.55
CA PHE A 151 -3.63 -25.38 -51.21
C PHE A 151 -4.72 -25.99 -50.32
N GLY A 152 -5.69 -26.64 -50.95
CA GLY A 152 -6.74 -27.39 -50.28
C GLY A 152 -7.77 -27.91 -51.28
N ALA A 153 -7.40 -28.95 -52.02
CA ALA A 153 -8.25 -29.66 -52.95
C ALA A 153 -9.53 -30.18 -52.27
N GLU A 154 -10.63 -30.10 -53.01
CA GLU A 154 -11.89 -30.78 -52.72
C GLU A 154 -11.65 -32.29 -52.53
N ILE A 155 -12.16 -32.84 -51.43
CA ILE A 155 -12.59 -34.23 -51.26
C ILE A 155 -13.74 -34.29 -50.26
#